data_AF-A0A0G1WY21-F1
#
_entry.id   AF-A0A0G1WY21-F1
#
_cell.length_a   1.000
_cell.length_b   1.000
_cell.length_c   1.000
_cell.angle_alpha   90.00
_cell.angle_beta   90.00
_cell.angle_gamma   90.00
#
_symmetry.space_group_name_H-M   'P 1'
#
loop_
_entity.id
_entity.type
_entity.pdbx_description
1 polymer ?
#
loop_
_entity_poly.entity_id
_entity_poly.type
_entity_poly.pdbx_seq_one_letter_code
_entity_poly.pdbx_strand_id
1 'polypeptide(L)' 'MIIKLLVYLIFYGLLLLLSVYSLVMIYVLFRYGKSKILGTILSAFYLLVILSLYAAAEANLSMIPIPQT' A
#
# COMPACT_ATOMS: atom_id res chain seq x y z
N MET A 1 12.65 -1.30 22.94
CA MET A 1 11.29 -0.71 22.73
C MET A 1 11.26 0.32 21.58
N ILE A 2 12.30 1.15 21.44
CA ILE A 2 12.46 2.16 20.37
C ILE A 2 12.57 1.53 18.97
N ILE A 3 13.26 0.39 18.84
CA ILE A 3 13.45 -0.30 17.55
C ILE A 3 12.11 -0.74 16.96
N LYS A 4 11.22 -1.30 17.79
CA LYS A 4 9.86 -1.65 17.38
C LYS A 4 9.12 -0.43 16.84
N LEU A 5 9.15 0.69 17.57
CA LEU A 5 8.50 1.92 17.15
C LEU A 5 9.02 2.44 15.80
N LEU A 6 10.34 2.38 15.58
CA LEU A 6 10.96 2.76 14.30
C LEU A 6 10.50 1.87 13.14
N VAL A 7 10.41 0.55 13.35
CA VAL A 7 9.95 -0.40 12.33
C VAL A 7 8.50 -0.09 11.92
N TYR A 8 7.60 0.12 12.89
CA TYR A 8 6.21 0.50 12.60
C TYR A 8 6.13 1.89 11.93
N LEU A 9 6.96 2.85 12.34
CA LEU A 9 6.99 4.19 11.74
C LEU A 9 7.37 4.12 10.25
N ILE A 10 8.44 3.38 9.92
CA ILE A 10 8.88 3.19 8.55
C ILE A 10 7.82 2.44 7.75
N PHE A 11 7.23 1.39 8.32
CA PHE A 11 6.18 0.61 7.67
C PHE A 11 4.96 1.46 7.31
N TYR A 12 4.40 2.20 8.26
CA TYR A 12 3.26 3.09 8.00
C TYR A 12 3.63 4.27 7.09
N GLY A 13 4.87 4.77 7.17
CA GLY A 13 5.38 5.78 6.25
C GLY A 13 5.41 5.29 4.79
N LEU A 14 5.91 4.07 4.56
CA LEU A 14 5.90 3.43 3.24
C LEU A 14 4.48 3.15 2.75
N LEU A 15 3.59 2.71 3.64
CA LEU A 15 2.17 2.53 3.33
C LEU A 15 1.49 3.83 2.88
N LEU A 16 1.79 4.93 3.56
CA LEU A 16 1.27 6.25 3.21
C LEU A 16 1.77 6.68 1.83
N LEU A 17 3.08 6.54 1.55
CA LEU A 17 3.67 6.79 0.24
C LEU A 17 3.00 5.95 -0.86
N LEU A 18 2.84 4.65 -0.62
CA LEU A 18 2.17 3.74 -1.56
C LEU A 18 0.71 4.16 -1.79
N SER A 19 -0.01 4.53 -0.74
CA SER A 19 -1.42 4.95 -0.83
C SER A 19 -1.57 6.24 -1.64
N VAL A 20 -0.70 7.23 -1.40
CA VAL A 20 -0.69 8.49 -2.16
C VAL A 20 -0.37 8.23 -3.63
N TYR A 21 0.69 7.44 -3.91
CA TYR A 21 1.03 7.05 -5.28
C TYR A 21 -0.14 6.36 -5.98
N SER A 22 -0.84 5.48 -5.25
CA SER A 22 -1.97 4.73 -5.79
C SER A 22 -3.15 5.63 -6.16
N LEU A 23 -3.48 6.60 -5.31
CA LEU A 23 -4.51 7.60 -5.61
C LEU A 23 -4.16 8.43 -6.84
N VAL A 24 -2.90 8.85 -6.96
CA VAL A 24 -2.41 9.56 -8.15
C VAL A 24 -2.56 8.70 -9.40
N MET A 25 -2.22 7.41 -9.32
CA MET A 25 -2.29 6.53 -10.48
C MET A 25 -3.73 6.25 -10.92
N ILE A 26 -4.64 6.03 -9.96
CA ILE A 26 -6.07 5.93 -10.22
C ILE A 26 -6.57 7.23 -10.87
N TYR A 27 -6.22 8.39 -10.32
CA TYR A 27 -6.59 9.68 -10.89
C TYR A 27 -6.09 9.83 -12.34
N VAL A 28 -4.85 9.46 -12.63
CA VAL A 28 -4.26 9.52 -13.97
C VAL A 28 -5.01 8.61 -14.93
N LEU A 29 -5.30 7.37 -14.54
CA LEU A 29 -6.07 6.41 -15.35
C LEU A 29 -7.47 6.93 -15.66
N PHE A 30 -8.14 7.53 -14.68
CA PHE A 30 -9.47 8.10 -14.87
C PHE A 30 -9.46 9.40 -15.67
N ARG A 31 -8.48 10.29 -15.49
CA ARG A 31 -8.43 11.60 -16.15
C ARG A 31 -7.93 11.48 -17.59
N TYR A 32 -6.82 10.77 -17.80
CA TYR A 32 -6.09 10.73 -19.07
C TYR A 32 -6.25 9.42 -19.84
N GLY A 33 -6.84 8.38 -19.22
CA GLY A 33 -7.12 7.13 -19.91
C GLY A 33 -8.10 7.30 -21.07
N LYS A 34 -7.73 6.77 -22.24
CA LYS A 34 -8.58 6.77 -23.44
C LYS A 34 -9.86 5.97 -23.24
N SER A 35 -9.79 4.84 -22.54
CA SER A 35 -10.96 4.01 -22.21
C SER A 35 -11.28 4.13 -20.72
N LYS A 36 -12.43 4.73 -20.40
CA LYS A 36 -12.90 4.87 -19.02
C LYS A 36 -13.18 3.51 -18.37
N ILE A 37 -13.75 2.57 -19.12
CA ILE A 37 -14.05 1.21 -18.64
C ILE A 37 -12.76 0.47 -18.28
N LEU A 38 -11.76 0.51 -19.18
CA LEU A 38 -10.46 -0.12 -18.90
C LEU A 38 -9.78 0.52 -17.70
N GLY A 39 -9.84 1.86 -17.58
CA GLY A 39 -9.31 2.59 -16.41
C GLY A 39 -9.97 2.17 -15.09
N THR A 40 -11.29 1.98 -15.07
CA THR A 40 -12.02 1.49 -13.89
C THR A 40 -11.61 0.07 -13.52
N ILE A 41 -11.55 -0.85 -14.49
CA ILE A 41 -11.17 -2.24 -14.26
C ILE A 41 -9.74 -2.32 -13.73
N LEU A 42 -8.81 -1.59 -14.35
CA LEU A 42 -7.41 -1.57 -13.93
C LEU A 42 -7.27 -0.99 -12.51
N SER A 43 -8.02 0.07 -12.19
CA SER A 43 -8.03 0.68 -10.86
C SER A 43 -8.58 -0.28 -9.80
N ALA A 44 -9.66 -1.00 -10.10
CA ALA A 44 -10.24 -2.00 -9.21
C ALA A 44 -9.26 -3.16 -8.96
N PHE A 45 -8.61 -3.66 -10.01
CA PHE A 45 -7.60 -4.70 -9.89
C PHE A 45 -6.39 -4.23 -9.08
N TYR A 46 -5.95 -2.99 -9.32
CA TYR A 46 -4.84 -2.38 -8.60
C TYR A 46 -5.13 -2.23 -7.10
N LEU A 47 -6.35 -1.82 -6.72
CA LEU A 47 -6.78 -1.77 -5.32
C LEU A 47 -6.76 -3.16 -4.66
N LEU A 48 -7.22 -4.20 -5.35
CA LEU A 48 -7.16 -5.58 -4.83
C LEU A 48 -5.71 -6.05 -4.58
N VAL A 49 -4.79 -5.69 -5.47
CA VAL A 49 -3.37 -6.01 -5.31
C VAL A 49 -2.78 -5.29 -4.10
N ILE A 50 -3.09 -4.00 -3.92
CA ILE A 50 -2.60 -3.24 -2.75
C ILE A 50 -3.17 -3.81 -1.45
N LEU A 51 -4.46 -4.17 -1.44
CA LEU A 51 -5.10 -4.73 -0.25
C LEU A 51 -4.47 -6.07 0.17
N SER A 52 -4.18 -6.92 -0.81
CA SER A 52 -3.54 -8.22 -0.56
C SER A 52 -2.09 -8.04 -0.10
N LEU A 53 -1.34 -7.11 -0.70
CA LEU A 53 0.01 -6.75 -0.25
C LEU A 53 0.01 -6.19 1.17
N TYR A 54 -0.96 -5.33 1.52
CA TYR A 54 -1.10 -4.80 2.88
C TYR A 54 -1.35 -5.92 3.89
N ALA A 55 -2.32 -6.81 3.62
CA ALA A 55 -2.64 -7.93 4.50
C ALA A 55 -1.44 -8.87 4.69
N ALA A 56 -0.72 -9.18 3.61
CA ALA A 56 0.50 -9.98 3.66
C ALA A 56 1.59 -9.28 4.48
N ALA A 57 1.76 -7.97 4.29
CA ALA A 57 2.80 -7.22 4.98
C ALA A 57 2.53 -7.09 6.49
N GLU A 58 1.29 -6.84 6.91
CA GLU A 58 0.87 -6.86 8.32
C GLU A 58 1.08 -8.25 8.96
N ALA A 59 0.70 -9.32 8.25
CA ALA A 59 0.91 -10.68 8.73
C ALA A 59 2.41 -10.96 8.96
N ASN A 60 3.26 -10.59 8.01
CA ASN A 60 4.72 -10.75 8.15
C ASN A 60 5.29 -9.87 9.27
N LEU A 61 4.85 -8.61 9.39
CA LEU A 61 5.30 -7.68 10.42
C LEU A 61 5.03 -8.22 11.83
N SER A 62 3.86 -8.85 12.03
CA SER A 62 3.47 -9.45 13.30
C SER A 62 4.31 -10.68 13.70
N MET A 63 4.93 -11.34 12.72
CA MET A 63 5.77 -12.53 12.92
C MET A 63 7.25 -12.22 13.10
N ILE A 64 7.69 -10.99 12.80
CA ILE A 64 9.08 -10.60 13.00
C ILE A 64 9.34 -10.51 14.52
N PRO A 65 10.26 -11.33 15.07
CA PRO A 65 10.62 -11.25 16.48
C PRO A 65 11.50 -10.00 16.68
N ILE A 66 10.86 -8.86 16.94
CA ILE A 66 11.56 -7.61 17.19
C ILE A 66 12.10 -7.60 18.63
N PRO A 67 13.43 -7.47 18.85
CA PRO A 67 14.01 -7.41 20.19
C PRO A 67 13.40 -6.27 21.03
N GLN A 68 13.05 -6.55 22.28
CA GLN A 68 12.39 -5.58 23.15
C GLN A 68 13.33 -4.59 23.86
N THR A 69 14.64 -4.78 23.76
CA THR A 69 15.67 -3.87 24.29
C THR A 69 15.75 -2.59 23.47
#